data_AF-A0A2A2RXQ1-F1
#
_entry.id   AF-A0A2A2RXQ1-F1
#
_cell.length_a   1.000
_cell.length_b   1.000
_cell.length_c   1.000
_cell.angle_alpha   90.00
_cell.angle_beta   90.00
_cell.angle_gamma   90.00
#
_symmetry.space_group_name_H-M   'P 1'
#
loop_
_entity.id
_entity.type
_entity.pdbx_description
1 polymer ?
#
loop_
_entity_poly.entity_id
_entity_poly.type
_entity_poly.pdbx_seq_one_letter_code
_entity_poly.pdbx_strand_id
1 'polypeptide(L)' 'MLANGNLYAVSRRNGTFVIEAKPQFKLVAHNSLASDTTQFNATPALSGKNLFLRSDKSLYCIAPQ' A
#
# COMPACT_ATOMS: atom_id res chain seq x y z
N MET A 1 0.85 4.23 6.86
CA MET A 1 0.22 5.52 6.50
C MET A 1 -1.27 5.42 6.79
N LEU A 2 -1.90 6.45 7.38
CA LEU A 2 -3.35 6.51 7.63
C LEU A 2 -4.04 7.28 6.51
N ALA A 3 -5.09 6.72 5.91
CA ALA A 3 -5.95 7.42 4.95
C ALA A 3 -7.30 6.72 4.81
N ASN A 4 -8.37 7.49 4.53
CA ASN A 4 -9.72 6.95 4.33
C ASN A 4 -10.17 5.94 5.41
N GLY A 5 -9.80 6.17 6.67
CA GLY A 5 -10.14 5.28 7.79
C GLY A 5 -9.34 3.98 7.86
N ASN A 6 -8.32 3.79 7.02
CA ASN A 6 -7.49 2.59 6.97
C ASN A 6 -5.98 2.91 7.15
N LEU A 7 -5.27 1.99 7.77
CA LEU A 7 -3.81 1.93 7.82
C LEU A 7 -3.30 1.12 6.64
N TYR A 8 -2.46 1.75 5.82
CA TYR A 8 -1.72 1.13 4.72
C TYR A 8 -0.31 0.83 5.21
N ALA A 9 0.01 -0.46 5.30
CA ALA A 9 1.30 -0.98 5.71
C ALA A 9 1.96 -1.71 4.54
N VAL A 10 3.01 -1.11 3.99
CA VAL A 10 3.78 -1.69 2.88
C VAL A 10 4.87 -2.56 3.47
N SER A 11 4.91 -3.83 3.06
CA SER A 11 6.01 -4.74 3.38
C SER A 11 7.00 -4.80 2.23
N ARG A 12 8.25 -5.12 2.52
CA ARG A 12 9.31 -5.15 1.51
C ARG A 12 9.08 -6.19 0.41
N ARG A 13 8.50 -7.34 0.76
CA ARG A 13 8.34 -8.50 -0.15
C ARG A 13 6.95 -9.09 -0.21
N ASN A 14 6.06 -8.69 0.69
CA ASN A 14 4.79 -9.37 0.88
C ASN A 14 3.62 -8.41 0.65
N GLY A 15 3.75 -7.50 -0.32
CA GLY A 15 2.70 -6.56 -0.71
C GLY A 15 2.32 -5.52 0.35
N THR A 16 1.14 -4.92 0.15
CA THR A 16 0.56 -3.87 1.00
C THR A 16 -0.65 -4.42 1.74
N PHE A 17 -0.61 -4.31 3.06
CA PHE A 17 -1.72 -4.64 3.95
C PHE A 17 -2.57 -3.39 4.20
N VAL A 18 -3.89 -3.54 4.10
CA VAL A 18 -4.87 -2.51 4.42
C VAL A 18 -5.61 -2.96 5.66
N ILE A 19 -5.47 -2.21 6.75
CA ILE A 19 -6.00 -2.55 8.08
C ILE A 19 -7.00 -1.46 8.48
N GLU A 20 -8.13 -1.83 9.05
CA GLU A 20 -9.10 -0.85 9.56
C GLU A 20 -8.46 -0.06 10.72
N ALA A 21 -8.55 1.27 10.71
CA ALA A 21 -7.94 2.11 11.75
C ALA A 21 -8.81 2.16 13.02
N LYS A 22 -8.97 1.02 13.68
CA LYS A 22 -9.71 0.83 14.94
C LYS A 22 -8.87 0.06 15.97
N PRO A 23 -9.19 0.14 17.28
CA PRO A 23 -8.44 -0.57 18.32
C PRO A 23 -8.43 -2.10 18.14
N GLN A 24 -9.53 -2.65 17.61
CA GLN A 24 -9.60 -4.06 17.25
C GLN A 24 -8.97 -4.27 15.87
N PHE A 25 -7.95 -5.12 15.82
CA PHE A 25 -7.30 -5.47 14.56
C PHE A 25 -8.29 -6.12 13.58
N LYS A 26 -8.33 -5.59 12.36
CA LYS A 26 -9.07 -6.15 11.23
C LYS A 26 -8.34 -5.90 9.92
N LEU A 27 -7.93 -6.96 9.25
CA LEU A 27 -7.39 -6.89 7.90
C LEU A 27 -8.53 -6.70 6.90
N VAL A 28 -8.47 -5.64 6.10
CA VAL A 28 -9.49 -5.28 5.09
C VAL A 28 -9.10 -5.82 3.72
N ALA A 29 -7.83 -5.68 3.36
CA ALA A 29 -7.30 -6.16 2.09
C ALA A 29 -5.80 -6.44 2.17
N HIS A 30 -5.31 -7.28 1.26
CA HIS A 30 -3.89 -7.54 1.06
C HIS A 30 -3.60 -7.55 -0.44
N ASN A 31 -2.86 -6.55 -0.91
CA ASN A 31 -2.63 -6.32 -2.33
C ASN A 31 -1.15 -6.58 -2.68
N SER A 32 -0.91 -7.21 -3.82
CA SER A 32 0.43 -7.44 -4.37
C SER A 32 0.49 -7.03 -5.85
N LEU A 33 1.67 -6.59 -6.28
CA LEU A 33 1.98 -6.29 -7.68
C LEU A 33 2.79 -7.45 -8.24
N ALA A 34 2.11 -8.52 -8.68
CA ALA A 34 2.76 -9.78 -9.05
C ALA A 34 3.81 -9.67 -10.17
N SER A 35 3.72 -8.64 -11.02
CA SER A 35 4.67 -8.38 -12.09
C SER A 35 5.98 -7.71 -11.63
N ASP A 36 6.06 -7.26 -10.37
CA ASP A 36 7.26 -6.67 -9.78
C ASP A 36 7.70 -7.46 -8.54
N THR A 37 8.79 -8.21 -8.71
CA THR A 37 9.39 -9.02 -7.66
C THR A 37 10.49 -8.28 -6.87
N THR A 38 10.71 -7.00 -7.16
CA THR A 38 11.67 -6.16 -6.43
C THR A 38 11.11 -5.66 -5.10
N GLN A 39 11.94 -5.00 -4.29
CA GLN A 39 11.56 -4.61 -2.95
C GLN A 39 10.75 -3.30 -2.92
N PHE A 40 9.81 -3.21 -1.97
CA PHE A 40 9.09 -1.97 -1.64
C PHE A 40 9.55 -1.43 -0.29
N ASN A 41 10.50 -0.49 -0.30
CA ASN A 41 11.21 0.00 0.89
C ASN A 41 10.84 1.44 1.23
N ALA A 42 10.03 2.07 0.39
CA ALA A 42 9.58 3.45 0.59
C ALA A 42 8.27 3.51 1.38
N THR A 43 8.08 4.61 2.09
CA THR A 43 6.76 4.97 2.62
C THR A 43 5.81 5.22 1.43
N PRO A 44 4.58 4.68 1.45
CA PRO A 44 3.57 5.01 0.45
C PRO A 44 3.24 6.51 0.50
N ALA A 45 2.89 7.10 -0.63
CA ALA A 45 2.48 8.50 -0.72
C ALA A 45 1.06 8.62 -1.29
N LEU A 46 0.34 9.66 -0.88
CA LEU A 46 -1.01 9.96 -1.38
C LEU A 46 -1.01 11.32 -2.08
N SER A 47 -1.68 11.37 -3.23
CA SER A 47 -2.04 12.63 -3.88
C SER A 47 -3.48 12.54 -4.35
N GLY A 48 -4.36 13.31 -3.71
CA GLY A 48 -5.80 13.17 -3.89
C GLY A 48 -6.28 11.76 -3.56
N LYS A 49 -6.86 11.07 -4.56
CA LYS A 49 -7.33 9.68 -4.43
C LYS A 49 -6.30 8.64 -4.89
N ASN A 50 -5.13 9.07 -5.35
CA ASN A 50 -4.12 8.19 -5.94
C ASN A 50 -3.08 7.80 -4.90
N LEU A 51 -2.81 6.50 -4.81
CA LEU A 51 -1.78 5.92 -3.95
C LEU A 51 -0.53 5.63 -4.77
N PHE A 52 0.61 6.12 -4.31
CA PHE A 52 1.90 5.90 -4.95
C PHE A 52 2.73 4.91 -4.15
N LEU A 53 3.21 3.87 -4.84
CA LEU A 53 4.10 2.84 -4.30
C LEU A 53 5.38 2.81 -5.12
N ARG A 54 6.53 2.90 -4.45
CA ARG A 54 7.84 2.84 -5.09
C ARG A 54 8.51 1.51 -4.77
N SER A 55 8.86 0.76 -5.80
CA SER A 55 9.76 -0.38 -5.71
C SER A 55 11.20 0.04 -6.05
N ASP A 56 12.13 -0.91 -6.06
CA ASP A 56 13.49 -0.64 -6.57
C ASP A 56 13.52 -0.44 -8.09
N LYS A 57 12.47 -0.87 -8.81
CA LYS A 57 12.38 -0.82 -10.28
C LYS A 57 11.52 0.33 -10.79
N SER A 58 10.39 0.61 -10.14
CA SER A 58 9.31 1.43 -10.69
C SER A 58 8.61 2.28 -9.62
N LEU A 59 7.96 3.35 -10.07
CA LEU A 59 6.96 4.08 -9.31
C LEU A 59 5.57 3.76 -9.87
N TYR A 60 4.70 3.20 -9.03
CA TYR A 60 3.33 2.83 -9.37
C TYR A 60 2.35 3.89 -8.89
N CYS A 61 1.37 4.23 -9.73
CA CYS A 61 0.19 5.00 -9.36
C CYS A 61 -1.02 4.06 -9.33
N ILE A 62 -1.58 3.84 -8.15
CA ILE A 62 -2.79 3.05 -7.94
C ILE A 62 -3.95 4.05 -7.80
N ALA A 63 -4.73 4.17 -8.87
CA ALA A 63 -5.91 5.04 -8.92
C ALA A 63 -7.19 4.22 -8.71
N PRO A 64 -8.25 4.80 -8.11
CA PRO A 64 -9.59 4.23 -8.17
C PRO A 64 -10.05 4.08 -9.62
N GLN A 65 -10.89 3.08 -9.89
CA GLN A 65 -11.66 3.03 -11.14
C GLN A 65 -12.75 4.10 -11.17
#